data_AF-K2MVH1-F1
#
_entry.id   AF-K2MVH1-F1
#
_cell.length_a   1.000
_cell.length_b   1.000
_cell.length_c   1.000
_cell.angle_alpha   90.00
_cell.angle_beta   90.00
_cell.angle_gamma   90.00
#
_symmetry.space_group_name_H-M   'P 1'
#
loop_
_entity.id
_entity.type
_entity.pdbx_description
1 polymer ?
#
loop_
_entity_poly.entity_id
_entity_poly.type
_entity_poly.pdbx_seq_one_letter_code
_entity_poly.pdbx_strand_id
1 'polypeptide(L)'
;MDLRRRASRQHCGNSNRVVPVVSLLLVVVVVDFGGMAVTLGEVYSSLRAMCVIWGLISFRVVFLRLPFLLLLLLFSLVFRCTPQCPFLSLFSFSLFSLFLSFILGSTGAFLWRKEGTKHVNKMKYNNNTMAEIVLHKIAAVGNFFFGDASIQNVLFGMAISWLILALYGLYYLFKRPREVKASTIAPFIIFMDYLTDGATTGYDKPLMSLLHPELLENVVERGLIRAMARCLCKEFGKVEHIPRDTVMMRSRCDDVNFVALVDFQHAKRVKCRMSWRWRSSGDLFFQKTGLVRSFYITGFLVEPRPEEQFDVLEFLHTEDFVPFAESFVEKLFEPSPRAAVMMMVPALQERYMTDLEKLQRSIERVCGVSHESQREVDAKLVSEVILRAPALSKPAGEITDRESGDKDGSSIGSIGSIGSIGSGAAANDDSGDMNEKKAAQRPVRGIEMRFVVNGVGRRELEVTVVLSFGGLRCYVSRYEVRARPDPRTQVLLDHDTGERTIVA
;
A
#
# COMPACT_ATOMS: atom_id res chain seq x y z
N MET A 1 -29.94 42.84 -18.25
CA MET A 1 -28.67 42.92 -18.99
C MET A 1 -28.28 41.51 -19.39
N ASP A 2 -28.63 41.17 -20.63
CA ASP A 2 -28.31 39.93 -21.32
C ASP A 2 -26.81 39.83 -21.60
N LEU A 3 -26.21 38.66 -21.34
CA LEU A 3 -25.05 38.20 -22.11
C LEU A 3 -25.15 36.69 -22.36
N ARG A 4 -25.42 36.41 -23.64
CA ARG A 4 -25.52 35.11 -24.30
C ARG A 4 -24.16 34.46 -24.52
N ARG A 5 -24.13 33.14 -24.29
CA ARG A 5 -23.56 32.04 -25.10
C ARG A 5 -22.10 32.14 -25.60
N ARG A 6 -21.32 31.10 -25.28
CA ARG A 6 -20.94 30.03 -26.24
C ARG A 6 -20.35 28.84 -25.48
N ALA A 7 -21.10 27.73 -25.44
CA ALA A 7 -20.60 26.42 -25.03
C ALA A 7 -20.42 25.56 -26.29
N SER A 8 -19.18 25.16 -26.57
CA SER A 8 -18.86 24.16 -27.60
C SER A 8 -19.08 22.76 -27.02
N ARG A 9 -20.17 22.11 -27.44
CA ARG A 9 -20.41 20.68 -27.24
C ARG A 9 -19.45 19.91 -28.13
N GLN A 10 -18.54 19.14 -27.54
CA GLN A 10 -17.83 18.08 -28.25
C GLN A 10 -18.53 16.75 -27.91
N HIS A 11 -19.21 16.21 -28.91
CA HIS A 11 -19.84 14.89 -28.86
C HIS A 11 -18.76 13.81 -28.78
N CYS A 12 -18.70 13.08 -27.67
CA CYS A 12 -18.24 11.69 -27.66
C CYS A 12 -19.47 10.80 -27.72
N GLY A 13 -19.50 9.92 -28.72
CA GLY A 13 -20.63 9.08 -29.08
C GLY A 13 -21.12 8.20 -27.94
N ASN A 14 -22.44 8.23 -27.78
CA ASN A 14 -23.24 7.38 -26.93
C ASN A 14 -23.38 5.99 -27.59
N SER A 15 -23.05 4.92 -26.87
CA SER A 15 -23.63 3.59 -27.11
C SER A 15 -24.28 3.11 -25.81
N ASN A 16 -25.52 2.68 -25.95
CA ASN A 16 -26.53 2.55 -24.90
C ASN A 16 -26.32 1.36 -23.96
N ARG A 17 -26.73 1.63 -22.69
CA ARG A 17 -27.44 0.76 -21.73
C ARG A 17 -26.88 -0.65 -21.46
N VAL A 18 -26.31 -0.81 -20.26
CA VAL A 18 -26.88 -1.64 -19.17
C VAL A 18 -26.45 -1.00 -17.83
N VAL A 19 -27.44 -0.62 -17.01
CA VAL A 19 -27.33 -0.46 -15.54
C VAL A 19 -27.90 -1.77 -14.99
N PRO A 20 -27.23 -2.48 -14.07
CA PRO A 20 -27.35 -2.11 -12.66
C PRO A 20 -26.06 -2.21 -11.82
N VAL A 21 -26.02 -1.35 -10.80
CA VAL A 21 -25.47 -1.60 -9.46
C VAL A 21 -24.08 -2.25 -9.41
N VAL A 22 -23.05 -1.41 -9.30
CA VAL A 22 -21.75 -1.85 -8.80
C VAL A 22 -21.46 -1.08 -7.52
N SER A 23 -21.71 -1.74 -6.40
CA SER A 23 -21.16 -1.38 -5.10
C SER A 23 -19.67 -1.11 -5.24
N LEU A 24 -19.24 0.10 -4.91
CA LEU A 24 -17.82 0.45 -4.80
C LEU A 24 -17.27 -0.23 -3.54
N LEU A 25 -16.86 -1.50 -3.69
CA LEU A 25 -16.14 -2.22 -2.67
C LEU A 25 -14.70 -1.69 -2.68
N LEU A 26 -14.42 -0.71 -1.81
CA LEU A 26 -13.06 -0.36 -1.43
C LEU A 26 -12.54 -1.55 -0.60
N VAL A 27 -11.89 -2.51 -1.24
CA VAL A 27 -11.21 -3.60 -0.54
C VAL A 27 -9.96 -3.02 0.10
N VAL A 28 -10.12 -2.49 1.31
CA VAL A 28 -9.04 -2.47 2.29
C VAL A 28 -8.91 -3.92 2.73
N VAL A 29 -7.85 -4.59 2.26
CA VAL A 29 -7.44 -5.86 2.84
C VAL A 29 -6.91 -5.56 4.23
N VAL A 30 -7.80 -5.50 5.22
CA VAL A 30 -7.45 -5.78 6.61
C VAL A 30 -7.40 -7.29 6.69
N VAL A 31 -6.18 -7.85 6.65
CA VAL A 31 -6.00 -9.28 6.93
C VAL A 31 -6.22 -9.47 8.42
N ASP A 32 -7.44 -9.84 8.78
CA ASP A 32 -7.78 -10.35 10.10
C ASP A 32 -7.37 -11.82 10.15
N PHE A 33 -6.19 -12.12 10.70
CA PHE A 33 -5.73 -13.50 10.92
C PHE A 33 -6.35 -14.05 12.21
N GLY A 34 -7.66 -14.30 12.15
CA GLY A 34 -8.38 -15.10 13.14
C GLY A 34 -8.47 -16.55 12.69
N GLY A 35 -7.52 -17.38 13.11
CA GLY A 35 -7.69 -18.83 13.26
C GLY A 35 -7.68 -19.70 12.00
N MET A 36 -6.49 -20.15 11.59
CA MET A 36 -6.27 -21.54 11.16
C MET A 36 -4.80 -21.91 11.39
N ALA A 37 -4.57 -22.86 12.29
CA ALA A 37 -3.28 -23.52 12.44
C ALA A 37 -3.02 -24.38 11.19
N VAL A 38 -2.22 -23.85 10.26
CA VAL A 38 -1.60 -24.64 9.19
C VAL A 38 -0.17 -24.94 9.63
N THR A 39 0.14 -26.22 9.73
CA THR A 39 1.42 -26.73 10.21
C THR A 39 2.60 -26.25 9.34
N LEU A 40 3.56 -25.56 9.98
CA LEU A 40 4.80 -25.01 9.42
C LEU A 40 5.68 -26.01 8.62
N GLY A 41 5.39 -27.31 8.68
CA GLY A 41 6.13 -28.35 7.95
C GLY A 41 5.93 -28.35 6.43
N GLU A 42 4.77 -27.95 5.92
CA GLU A 42 4.50 -28.00 4.47
C GLU A 42 5.06 -26.80 3.70
N VAL A 43 5.15 -25.63 4.34
CA VAL A 43 5.68 -24.41 3.74
C VAL A 43 7.20 -24.50 3.55
N TYR A 44 7.91 -25.17 4.48
CA TYR A 44 9.36 -25.33 4.41
C TYR A 44 9.80 -26.31 3.30
N SER A 45 8.97 -27.32 3.00
CA SER A 45 9.19 -28.26 1.89
C SER A 45 9.07 -27.58 0.52
N SER A 46 8.06 -26.71 0.35
CA SER A 46 7.85 -25.95 -0.88
C SER A 46 8.95 -24.91 -1.17
N LEU A 47 9.49 -24.27 -0.13
CA LEU A 47 10.59 -23.29 -0.26
C LEU A 47 11.92 -23.95 -0.67
N ARG A 48 12.24 -25.14 -0.12
CA ARG A 48 13.41 -25.93 -0.56
C ARG A 48 13.29 -26.37 -2.02
N ALA A 49 12.09 -26.79 -2.45
CA ALA A 49 11.85 -27.18 -3.83
C ALA A 49 12.02 -25.98 -4.79
N MET A 50 11.55 -24.79 -4.42
CA MET A 50 11.71 -23.57 -5.23
C MET A 50 13.17 -23.10 -5.34
N CYS A 51 13.95 -23.14 -4.26
CA CYS A 51 15.37 -22.76 -4.31
C CYS A 51 16.21 -23.69 -5.21
N VAL A 52 15.91 -25.00 -5.20
CA VAL A 52 16.59 -25.97 -6.07
C VAL A 52 16.19 -25.76 -7.54
N ILE A 53 14.92 -25.45 -7.81
CA ILE A 53 14.43 -25.16 -9.16
C ILE A 53 15.05 -23.85 -9.69
N TRP A 54 15.13 -22.80 -8.86
CA TRP A 54 15.74 -21.52 -9.25
C TRP A 54 17.26 -21.64 -9.46
N GLY A 55 17.96 -22.39 -8.61
CA GLY A 55 19.38 -22.71 -8.79
C GLY A 55 19.67 -23.48 -10.08
N LEU A 56 18.82 -24.45 -10.43
CA LEU A 56 18.93 -25.20 -11.69
C LEU A 56 18.59 -24.35 -12.93
N ILE A 57 17.72 -23.36 -12.81
CA ILE A 57 17.40 -22.42 -13.90
C ILE A 57 18.56 -21.44 -14.11
N SER A 58 19.12 -20.86 -13.04
CA SER A 58 20.27 -19.95 -13.13
C SER A 58 21.55 -20.64 -13.63
N PHE A 59 21.83 -21.85 -13.17
CA PHE A 59 22.98 -22.63 -13.67
C PHE A 59 22.83 -22.96 -15.16
N ARG A 60 21.61 -23.23 -15.63
CA ARG A 60 21.31 -23.46 -17.06
C ARG A 60 21.46 -22.21 -17.92
N VAL A 61 21.03 -21.05 -17.43
CA VAL A 61 21.16 -19.79 -18.18
C VAL A 61 22.63 -19.41 -18.35
N VAL A 62 23.48 -19.66 -17.36
CA VAL A 62 24.93 -19.41 -17.46
C VAL A 62 25.61 -20.42 -18.41
N PHE A 63 25.27 -21.71 -18.33
CA PHE A 63 25.85 -22.75 -19.18
C PHE A 63 25.42 -22.65 -20.66
N LEU A 64 24.27 -22.06 -20.96
CA LEU A 64 23.84 -21.74 -22.33
C LEU A 64 24.40 -20.40 -22.84
N ARG A 65 24.62 -19.41 -21.96
CA ARG A 65 25.15 -18.10 -22.36
C ARG A 65 26.63 -18.12 -22.69
N LEU A 66 27.44 -18.93 -21.98
CA LEU A 66 28.89 -19.00 -22.21
C LEU A 66 29.27 -19.49 -23.63
N PRO A 67 28.74 -20.61 -24.16
CA PRO A 67 29.04 -21.03 -25.53
C PRO A 67 28.46 -20.07 -26.57
N PHE A 68 27.33 -19.41 -26.28
CA PHE A 68 26.74 -18.42 -27.18
C PHE A 68 27.57 -17.11 -27.27
N LEU A 69 28.12 -16.65 -26.14
CA LEU A 69 29.04 -15.50 -26.09
C LEU A 69 30.39 -15.82 -26.73
N LEU A 70 30.94 -17.01 -26.49
CA LEU A 70 32.16 -17.48 -27.16
C LEU A 70 31.96 -17.55 -28.68
N LEU A 71 30.78 -18.00 -29.13
CA LEU A 71 30.42 -18.04 -30.55
C LEU A 71 30.29 -16.63 -31.16
N LEU A 72 29.64 -15.69 -30.47
CA LEU A 72 29.54 -14.30 -30.91
C LEU A 72 30.92 -13.62 -30.97
N LEU A 73 31.83 -13.95 -30.06
CA LEU A 73 33.21 -13.49 -30.08
C LEU A 73 34.01 -14.10 -31.23
N LEU A 74 33.91 -15.42 -31.46
CA LEU A 74 34.54 -16.08 -32.61
C LEU A 74 34.00 -15.53 -33.94
N PHE A 75 32.68 -15.30 -34.03
CA PHE A 75 32.05 -14.72 -35.21
C PHE A 75 32.52 -13.29 -35.45
N SER A 76 32.60 -12.46 -34.39
CA SER A 76 33.15 -11.11 -34.48
C SER A 76 34.64 -11.09 -34.84
N LEU A 77 35.41 -12.08 -34.36
CA LEU A 77 36.83 -12.23 -34.66
C LEU A 77 37.05 -12.59 -36.14
N VAL A 78 36.29 -13.56 -36.66
CA VAL A 78 36.34 -13.96 -38.08
C VAL A 78 35.95 -12.79 -38.99
N PHE A 79 34.91 -12.04 -38.63
CA PHE A 79 34.45 -10.87 -39.40
C PHE A 79 35.47 -9.72 -39.38
N ARG A 80 36.17 -9.51 -38.26
CA ARG A 80 37.23 -8.48 -38.16
C ARG A 80 38.52 -8.87 -38.89
N CYS A 81 38.85 -10.16 -38.94
CA CYS A 81 40.11 -10.62 -39.55
C CYS A 81 40.06 -10.80 -41.07
N THR A 82 38.89 -10.69 -41.72
CA THR A 82 38.80 -10.94 -43.18
C THR A 82 37.96 -9.89 -43.92
N PRO A 83 38.48 -8.66 -44.10
CA PRO A 83 37.71 -7.59 -44.73
C PRO A 83 37.60 -7.65 -46.27
N GLN A 84 38.16 -8.65 -46.97
CA GLN A 84 38.30 -8.57 -48.45
C GLN A 84 37.92 -9.82 -49.27
N CYS A 85 37.33 -10.87 -48.68
CA CYS A 85 36.96 -12.08 -49.44
C CYS A 85 35.46 -12.41 -49.31
N PRO A 86 34.63 -12.11 -50.33
CA PRO A 86 33.18 -12.40 -50.30
C PRO A 86 32.85 -13.91 -50.25
N PHE A 87 33.80 -14.79 -50.61
CA PHE A 87 33.62 -16.24 -50.49
C PHE A 87 33.72 -16.76 -49.04
N LEU A 88 34.51 -16.10 -48.17
CA LEU A 88 34.62 -16.49 -46.77
C LEU A 88 33.41 -16.06 -45.93
N SER A 89 32.67 -15.02 -46.33
CA SER A 89 31.43 -14.64 -45.65
C SER A 89 30.33 -15.68 -45.90
N LEU A 90 30.23 -16.23 -47.11
CA LEU A 90 29.30 -17.30 -47.43
C LEU A 90 29.64 -18.60 -46.70
N PHE A 91 30.92 -18.93 -46.58
CA PHE A 91 31.36 -20.11 -45.84
C PHE A 91 31.11 -19.98 -44.32
N SER A 92 31.37 -18.82 -43.75
CA SER A 92 31.08 -18.55 -42.32
C SER A 92 29.57 -18.50 -42.04
N PHE A 93 28.74 -18.03 -42.98
CA PHE A 93 27.28 -18.07 -42.87
C PHE A 93 26.73 -19.50 -42.96
N SER A 94 27.29 -20.33 -43.85
CA SER A 94 26.95 -21.75 -43.98
C SER A 94 27.30 -22.53 -42.71
N LEU A 95 28.51 -22.32 -42.17
CA LEU A 95 28.92 -22.92 -40.89
C LEU A 95 28.04 -22.46 -39.72
N PHE A 96 27.66 -21.18 -39.69
CA PHE A 96 26.76 -20.65 -38.67
C PHE A 96 25.36 -21.27 -38.77
N SER A 97 24.84 -21.46 -39.98
CA SER A 97 23.54 -22.10 -40.21
C SER A 97 23.54 -23.59 -39.81
N LEU A 98 24.60 -24.33 -40.17
CA LEU A 98 24.80 -25.72 -39.75
C LEU A 98 24.90 -25.83 -38.23
N PHE A 99 25.64 -24.92 -37.60
CA PHE A 99 25.80 -24.91 -36.15
C PHE A 99 24.51 -24.55 -35.41
N LEU A 100 23.74 -23.57 -35.92
CA LEU A 100 22.43 -23.22 -35.38
C LEU A 100 21.45 -24.39 -35.51
N SER A 101 21.47 -25.08 -36.65
CA SER A 101 20.66 -26.28 -36.88
C SER A 101 21.06 -27.42 -35.93
N PHE A 102 22.36 -27.59 -35.67
CA PHE A 102 22.87 -28.55 -34.68
C PHE A 102 22.45 -28.19 -33.25
N ILE A 103 22.52 -26.91 -32.85
CA ILE A 103 22.05 -26.44 -31.54
C ILE A 103 20.54 -26.64 -31.40
N LEU A 104 19.74 -26.28 -32.41
CA LEU A 104 18.29 -26.46 -32.38
C LEU A 104 17.92 -27.95 -32.34
N GLY A 105 18.61 -28.79 -33.12
CA GLY A 105 18.43 -30.24 -33.11
C GLY A 105 18.81 -30.87 -31.77
N SER A 106 19.97 -30.51 -31.21
CA SER A 106 20.44 -31.05 -29.92
C SER A 106 19.63 -30.54 -28.73
N THR A 107 19.22 -29.27 -28.73
CA THR A 107 18.36 -28.70 -27.68
C THR A 107 16.95 -29.30 -27.76
N GLY A 108 16.42 -29.53 -28.97
CA GLY A 108 15.17 -30.24 -29.20
C GLY A 108 15.23 -31.69 -28.71
N ALA A 109 16.30 -32.42 -29.04
CA ALA A 109 16.52 -33.79 -28.57
C ALA A 109 16.70 -33.86 -27.03
N PHE A 110 17.33 -32.85 -26.42
CA PHE A 110 17.55 -32.80 -24.97
C PHE A 110 16.29 -32.42 -24.19
N LEU A 111 15.48 -31.48 -24.69
CA LEU A 111 14.15 -31.16 -24.15
C LEU A 111 13.24 -32.39 -24.25
N TRP A 112 13.24 -33.07 -25.39
CA TRP A 112 12.53 -34.33 -25.59
C TRP A 112 12.93 -35.41 -24.57
N ARG A 113 14.24 -35.60 -24.34
CA ARG A 113 14.75 -36.59 -23.37
C ARG A 113 14.39 -36.25 -21.92
N LYS A 114 14.20 -34.96 -21.61
CA LYS A 114 13.87 -34.47 -20.26
C LYS A 114 12.36 -34.44 -19.98
N GLU A 115 11.53 -34.08 -20.96
CA GLU A 115 10.07 -34.18 -20.88
C GLU A 115 9.63 -35.66 -20.89
N GLY A 116 10.27 -36.48 -21.73
CA GLY A 116 10.00 -37.91 -21.86
C GLY A 116 10.29 -38.72 -20.59
N THR A 117 11.17 -38.25 -19.69
CA THR A 117 11.47 -38.95 -18.43
C THR A 117 10.61 -38.46 -17.25
N LYS A 118 10.02 -37.26 -17.30
CA LYS A 118 9.14 -36.74 -16.24
C LYS A 118 7.68 -37.17 -16.39
N HIS A 119 7.22 -37.50 -17.61
CA HIS A 119 5.84 -37.96 -17.84
C HIS A 119 5.66 -39.49 -17.86
N VAL A 120 6.75 -40.27 -17.82
CA VAL A 120 6.69 -41.74 -17.88
C VAL A 120 6.14 -42.40 -16.59
N ASN A 121 6.05 -41.67 -15.47
CA ASN A 121 5.54 -42.23 -14.23
C ASN A 121 4.07 -41.90 -13.90
N LYS A 122 3.28 -41.25 -14.78
CA LYS A 122 1.86 -41.04 -14.45
C LYS A 122 0.80 -41.12 -15.55
N MET A 123 1.14 -41.36 -16.81
CA MET A 123 0.13 -41.71 -17.83
C MET A 123 0.69 -42.73 -18.82
N LYS A 124 0.54 -44.01 -18.47
CA LYS A 124 0.63 -45.09 -19.45
C LYS A 124 -0.67 -45.09 -20.27
N TYR A 125 -0.53 -45.11 -21.59
CA TYR A 125 -1.58 -45.18 -22.63
C TYR A 125 -2.29 -43.86 -22.99
N ASN A 126 -1.62 -43.00 -23.79
CA ASN A 126 -2.12 -42.52 -25.11
C ASN A 126 -1.23 -41.45 -25.79
N ASN A 127 -0.10 -41.04 -25.20
CA ASN A 127 0.68 -39.90 -25.73
C ASN A 127 1.70 -40.25 -26.83
N ASN A 128 1.95 -41.52 -27.15
CA ASN A 128 2.92 -41.89 -28.18
C ASN A 128 2.45 -41.49 -29.60
N THR A 129 1.15 -41.52 -29.89
CA THR A 129 0.60 -41.16 -31.21
C THR A 129 0.70 -39.66 -31.49
N MET A 130 0.42 -38.78 -30.52
CA MET A 130 0.54 -37.33 -30.72
C MET A 130 1.99 -36.90 -30.94
N ALA A 131 2.92 -37.53 -30.21
CA ALA A 131 4.34 -37.25 -30.31
C ALA A 131 4.91 -37.73 -31.66
N GLU A 132 4.52 -38.91 -32.14
CA GLU A 132 4.88 -39.39 -33.47
C GLU A 132 4.26 -38.54 -34.59
N ILE A 133 3.00 -38.10 -34.46
CA ILE A 133 2.36 -37.20 -35.44
C ILE A 133 3.10 -35.86 -35.52
N VAL A 134 3.52 -35.29 -34.39
CA VAL A 134 4.29 -34.04 -34.38
C VAL A 134 5.67 -34.23 -34.99
N LEU A 135 6.38 -35.31 -34.65
CA LEU A 135 7.68 -35.64 -35.26
C LEU A 135 7.57 -35.88 -36.77
N HIS A 136 6.53 -36.58 -37.23
CA HIS A 136 6.32 -36.83 -38.65
C HIS A 136 5.98 -35.55 -39.41
N LYS A 137 5.25 -34.61 -38.78
CA LYS A 137 4.98 -33.29 -39.36
C LYS A 137 6.22 -32.40 -39.39
N ILE A 138 7.04 -32.40 -38.34
CA ILE A 138 8.31 -31.65 -38.31
C ILE A 138 9.29 -32.22 -39.34
N ALA A 139 9.41 -33.54 -39.45
CA ALA A 139 10.25 -34.21 -40.44
C ALA A 139 9.75 -33.96 -41.87
N ALA A 140 8.43 -33.99 -42.11
CA ALA A 140 7.85 -33.66 -43.41
C ALA A 140 8.12 -32.20 -43.82
N VAL A 141 8.04 -31.25 -42.87
CA VAL A 141 8.40 -29.85 -43.10
C VAL A 141 9.89 -29.72 -43.38
N GLY A 142 10.76 -30.40 -42.62
CA GLY A 142 12.20 -30.43 -42.88
C GLY A 142 12.52 -30.97 -44.28
N ASN A 143 11.92 -32.09 -44.66
CA ASN A 143 12.10 -32.66 -46.00
C ASN A 143 11.51 -31.78 -47.11
N PHE A 144 10.45 -31.02 -46.85
CA PHE A 144 9.94 -30.03 -47.80
C PHE A 144 10.92 -28.88 -48.05
N PHE A 145 11.65 -28.46 -47.00
CA PHE A 145 12.63 -27.38 -47.10
C PHE A 145 14.02 -27.84 -47.61
N PHE A 146 14.40 -29.10 -47.36
CA PHE A 146 15.76 -29.60 -47.61
C PHE A 146 15.85 -30.79 -48.57
N GLY A 147 14.72 -31.41 -48.95
CA GLY A 147 14.69 -32.66 -49.72
C GLY A 147 15.07 -32.49 -51.19
N ASP A 148 14.68 -31.37 -51.80
CA ASP A 148 15.10 -31.02 -53.15
C ASP A 148 16.02 -29.79 -53.07
N ALA A 149 17.30 -29.98 -53.40
CA ALA A 149 18.32 -28.93 -53.47
C ALA A 149 18.09 -27.95 -54.65
N SER A 150 16.83 -27.61 -54.92
CA SER A 150 16.45 -26.55 -55.82
C SER A 150 16.88 -25.21 -55.21
N ILE A 151 17.54 -24.39 -56.03
CA ILE A 151 17.94 -23.02 -55.69
C ILE A 151 16.76 -22.22 -55.13
N GLN A 152 15.53 -22.49 -55.59
CA GLN A 152 14.32 -21.84 -55.10
C GLN A 152 14.03 -22.15 -53.63
N ASN A 153 14.21 -23.39 -53.19
CA ASN A 153 13.97 -23.80 -51.80
C ASN A 153 14.99 -23.16 -50.85
N VAL A 154 16.25 -23.08 -51.29
CA VAL A 154 17.33 -22.40 -50.53
C VAL A 154 17.05 -20.90 -50.40
N LEU A 155 16.66 -20.24 -51.50
CA LEU A 155 16.28 -18.82 -51.48
C LEU A 155 15.07 -18.56 -50.58
N PHE A 156 14.07 -19.45 -50.62
CA PHE A 156 12.87 -19.36 -49.79
C PHE A 156 13.18 -19.54 -48.30
N GLY A 157 14.02 -20.52 -47.92
CA GLY A 157 14.47 -20.72 -46.54
C GLY A 157 15.27 -19.52 -46.00
N MET A 158 16.14 -18.93 -46.82
CA MET A 158 16.84 -17.68 -46.48
C MET A 158 15.87 -16.52 -46.29
N ALA A 159 14.91 -16.33 -47.21
CA ALA A 159 13.89 -15.29 -47.11
C ALA A 159 13.02 -15.42 -45.86
N ILE A 160 12.62 -16.64 -45.49
CA ILE A 160 11.86 -16.90 -44.26
C ILE A 160 12.68 -16.53 -43.01
N SER A 161 13.97 -16.88 -42.98
CA SER A 161 14.84 -16.55 -41.84
C SER A 161 14.96 -15.04 -41.65
N TRP A 162 15.12 -14.29 -42.75
CA TRP A 162 15.09 -12.82 -42.72
C TRP A 162 13.73 -12.26 -42.33
N LEU A 163 12.63 -12.87 -42.78
CA LEU A 163 11.28 -12.47 -42.39
C LEU A 163 11.04 -12.68 -40.89
N ILE A 164 11.46 -13.82 -40.33
CA ILE A 164 11.37 -14.09 -38.89
C ILE A 164 12.22 -13.09 -38.10
N LEU A 165 13.45 -12.80 -38.55
CA LEU A 165 14.31 -11.81 -37.91
C LEU A 165 13.71 -10.40 -38.00
N ALA A 166 13.11 -10.04 -39.14
CA ALA A 166 12.42 -8.77 -39.34
C ALA A 166 11.18 -8.66 -38.45
N LEU A 167 10.37 -9.71 -38.36
CA LEU A 167 9.20 -9.78 -37.46
C LEU A 167 9.62 -9.74 -36.00
N TYR A 168 10.72 -10.40 -35.62
CA TYR A 168 11.26 -10.34 -34.26
C TYR A 168 11.83 -8.95 -33.93
N GLY A 169 12.53 -8.33 -34.88
CA GLY A 169 13.00 -6.95 -34.78
C GLY A 169 11.84 -5.97 -34.67
N LEU A 170 10.78 -6.17 -35.46
CA LEU A 170 9.57 -5.37 -35.44
C LEU A 170 8.79 -5.56 -34.13
N TYR A 171 8.68 -6.81 -33.64
CA TYR A 171 8.15 -7.12 -32.32
C TYR A 171 8.95 -6.45 -31.22
N TYR A 172 10.29 -6.47 -31.28
CA TYR A 172 11.13 -5.78 -30.32
C TYR A 172 10.97 -4.26 -30.43
N LEU A 173 10.87 -3.69 -31.62
CA LEU A 173 10.64 -2.26 -31.82
C LEU A 173 9.26 -1.80 -31.30
N PHE A 174 8.22 -2.62 -31.48
CA PHE A 174 6.88 -2.33 -30.97
C PHE A 174 6.71 -2.62 -29.48
N LYS A 175 7.42 -3.63 -28.94
CA LYS A 175 7.36 -4.02 -27.53
C LYS A 175 8.38 -3.31 -26.66
N ARG A 176 9.43 -2.70 -27.25
CA ARG A 176 10.39 -1.90 -26.50
C ARG A 176 9.59 -0.81 -25.79
N PRO A 177 9.62 -0.77 -24.44
CA PRO A 177 8.92 0.26 -23.71
C PRO A 177 9.42 1.59 -24.25
N ARG A 178 8.54 2.33 -24.94
CA ARG A 178 8.89 3.65 -25.46
C ARG A 178 9.36 4.46 -24.26
N GLU A 179 10.58 4.97 -24.34
CA GLU A 179 11.13 5.84 -23.30
C GLU A 179 10.10 6.93 -23.02
N VAL A 180 9.56 6.91 -21.80
CA VAL A 180 8.52 7.83 -21.41
C VAL A 180 9.15 9.22 -21.34
N LYS A 181 8.58 10.20 -22.06
CA LYS A 181 9.06 11.58 -22.04
C LYS A 181 9.04 12.11 -20.60
N ALA A 182 10.06 12.87 -20.21
CA ALA A 182 10.14 13.44 -18.87
C ALA A 182 8.90 14.29 -18.50
N SER A 183 8.32 15.01 -19.47
CA SER A 183 7.09 15.80 -19.28
C SER A 183 5.87 14.95 -18.91
N THR A 184 5.84 13.68 -19.32
CA THR A 184 4.74 12.76 -19.01
C THR A 184 4.82 12.24 -17.57
N ILE A 185 6.02 12.16 -17.01
CA ILE A 185 6.27 11.72 -15.62
C ILE A 185 6.18 12.90 -14.64
N ALA A 186 6.17 14.14 -15.13
CA ALA A 186 6.18 15.34 -14.30
C ALA A 186 5.14 15.32 -13.16
N PRO A 187 3.84 14.98 -13.36
CA PRO A 187 2.88 14.92 -12.26
C PRO A 187 3.31 14.05 -11.09
N PHE A 188 3.94 12.91 -11.39
CA PHE A 188 4.44 11.96 -10.39
C PHE A 188 5.63 12.54 -9.61
N ILE A 189 6.59 13.14 -10.32
CA ILE A 189 7.75 13.78 -9.69
C ILE A 189 7.29 14.90 -8.77
N ILE A 190 6.38 15.75 -9.23
CA ILE A 190 5.84 16.89 -8.48
C ILE A 190 5.16 16.43 -7.21
N PHE A 191 4.30 15.42 -7.32
CA PHE A 191 3.61 14.88 -6.15
C PHE A 191 4.59 14.28 -5.13
N MET A 192 5.55 13.47 -5.60
CA MET A 192 6.53 12.85 -4.71
C MET A 192 7.46 13.89 -4.06
N ASP A 193 7.81 14.96 -4.76
CA ASP A 193 8.58 16.08 -4.22
C ASP A 193 7.79 16.74 -3.06
N TYR A 194 6.52 17.11 -3.29
CA TYR A 194 5.67 17.64 -2.22
C TYR A 194 5.41 16.66 -1.08
N LEU A 195 5.29 15.37 -1.36
CA LEU A 195 5.06 14.35 -0.35
C LEU A 195 6.30 14.12 0.52
N THR A 196 7.50 14.12 -0.08
CA THR A 196 8.76 13.87 0.64
C THR A 196 9.37 15.13 1.26
N ASP A 197 9.06 16.32 0.74
CA ASP A 197 9.38 17.59 1.40
C ASP A 197 8.30 17.97 2.45
N GLY A 198 7.09 17.44 2.31
CA GLY A 198 5.88 17.82 3.04
C GLY A 198 5.76 17.38 4.49
N ALA A 199 6.84 16.87 5.10
CA ALA A 199 6.85 16.47 6.51
C ALA A 199 6.71 17.66 7.50
N THR A 200 6.71 18.90 6.99
CA THR A 200 6.67 20.14 7.77
C THR A 200 5.34 20.90 7.60
N THR A 201 4.95 21.66 8.63
CA THR A 201 3.73 22.47 8.64
C THR A 201 3.75 23.51 7.51
N GLY A 202 2.75 23.51 6.63
CA GLY A 202 2.58 24.49 5.54
C GLY A 202 2.74 23.93 4.11
N TYR A 203 3.42 22.80 3.94
CA TYR A 203 3.52 22.09 2.65
C TYR A 203 2.30 21.22 2.33
N ASP A 204 1.42 21.03 3.31
CA ASP A 204 0.14 20.37 3.17
C ASP A 204 -0.81 21.13 2.22
N LYS A 205 -0.75 22.46 2.16
CA LYS A 205 -1.62 23.25 1.26
C LYS A 205 -1.38 22.91 -0.23
N PRO A 206 -0.15 23.00 -0.76
CA PRO A 206 0.15 22.53 -2.12
C PRO A 206 -0.22 21.07 -2.34
N LEU A 207 0.12 20.19 -1.40
CA LEU A 207 -0.15 18.75 -1.51
C LEU A 207 -1.66 18.46 -1.60
N MET A 208 -2.47 19.09 -0.73
CA MET A 208 -3.92 18.99 -0.75
C MET A 208 -4.54 19.55 -2.04
N SER A 209 -3.95 20.60 -2.62
CA SER A 209 -4.43 21.19 -3.87
C SER A 209 -4.25 20.29 -5.09
N LEU A 210 -3.35 19.31 -4.99
CA LEU A 210 -3.13 18.30 -6.02
C LEU A 210 -4.15 17.16 -5.92
N LEU A 211 -4.77 16.90 -4.76
CA LEU A 211 -5.74 15.83 -4.61
C LEU A 211 -7.06 16.18 -5.30
N HIS A 212 -7.70 15.18 -5.91
CA HIS A 212 -9.01 15.36 -6.55
C HIS A 212 -10.06 15.74 -5.49
N PRO A 213 -10.98 16.68 -5.76
CA PRO A 213 -12.03 17.07 -4.82
C PRO A 213 -12.85 15.91 -4.27
N GLU A 214 -13.18 14.90 -5.08
CA GLU A 214 -13.87 13.67 -4.62
C GLU A 214 -13.11 12.90 -3.52
N LEU A 215 -11.77 12.95 -3.51
CA LEU A 215 -10.98 12.39 -2.41
C LEU A 215 -11.12 13.24 -1.15
N LEU A 216 -11.22 14.57 -1.31
CA LEU A 216 -11.33 15.54 -0.23
C LEU A 216 -12.75 15.67 0.34
N GLU A 217 -13.78 15.39 -0.47
CA GLU A 217 -15.19 15.32 -0.03
C GLU A 217 -15.34 14.34 1.15
N ASN A 218 -14.49 13.32 1.18
CA ASN A 218 -14.37 12.37 2.26
C ASN A 218 -13.46 12.87 3.39
N VAL A 219 -13.68 14.08 3.92
CA VAL A 219 -12.99 14.72 5.08
C VAL A 219 -11.60 14.12 5.34
N VAL A 220 -10.65 14.46 4.47
CA VAL A 220 -9.26 14.00 4.62
C VAL A 220 -8.55 14.91 5.60
N GLU A 221 -8.04 14.33 6.68
CA GLU A 221 -7.38 15.09 7.72
C GLU A 221 -5.93 15.39 7.36
N ARG A 222 -5.56 16.68 7.40
CA ARG A 222 -4.22 17.15 7.04
C ARG A 222 -3.15 16.53 7.92
N GLY A 223 -3.44 16.30 9.20
CA GLY A 223 -2.53 15.66 10.14
C GLY A 223 -2.16 14.23 9.73
N LEU A 224 -3.12 13.46 9.19
CA LEU A 224 -2.84 12.11 8.69
C LEU A 224 -1.93 12.13 7.46
N ILE A 225 -2.13 13.07 6.54
CA ILE A 225 -1.24 13.22 5.38
C ILE A 225 0.18 13.59 5.82
N ARG A 226 0.32 14.50 6.80
CA ARG A 226 1.64 14.84 7.37
C ARG A 226 2.29 13.63 8.04
N ALA A 227 1.54 12.83 8.80
CA ALA A 227 2.04 11.58 9.38
C ALA A 227 2.49 10.57 8.32
N MET A 228 1.72 10.42 7.23
CA MET A 228 2.11 9.59 6.09
C MET A 228 3.39 10.09 5.41
N ALA A 229 3.50 11.41 5.19
CA ALA A 229 4.71 12.03 4.65
C ALA A 229 5.92 11.75 5.54
N ARG A 230 5.79 11.96 6.87
CA ARG A 230 6.86 11.65 7.84
C ARG A 230 7.25 10.17 7.83
N CYS A 231 6.27 9.28 7.80
CA CYS A 231 6.47 7.83 7.70
C CYS A 231 7.27 7.49 6.43
N LEU A 232 6.83 7.96 5.26
CA LEU A 232 7.54 7.72 3.99
C LEU A 232 8.95 8.30 4.00
N CYS A 233 9.14 9.51 4.53
CA CYS A 233 10.47 10.13 4.62
C CYS A 233 11.40 9.39 5.58
N LYS A 234 10.86 8.84 6.68
CA LYS A 234 11.65 8.07 7.64
C LYS A 234 12.09 6.73 7.05
N GLU A 235 11.16 6.01 6.44
CA GLU A 235 11.40 4.65 5.94
C GLU A 235 12.18 4.66 4.62
N PHE A 236 11.82 5.54 3.69
CA PHE A 236 12.39 5.55 2.35
C PHE A 236 13.34 6.72 2.09
N GLY A 237 13.15 7.86 2.75
CA GLY A 237 13.89 9.08 2.46
C GLY A 237 13.37 9.83 1.23
N LYS A 238 14.17 10.77 0.71
CA LYS A 238 13.79 11.53 -0.50
C LYS A 238 13.94 10.67 -1.77
N VAL A 239 13.20 11.04 -2.81
CA VAL A 239 13.35 10.41 -4.13
C VAL A 239 14.69 10.83 -4.74
N GLU A 240 15.57 9.86 -5.02
CA GLU A 240 16.86 10.10 -5.66
C GLU A 240 16.76 9.94 -7.18
N HIS A 241 16.14 8.84 -7.63
CA HIS A 241 16.10 8.49 -9.04
C HIS A 241 14.84 7.71 -9.41
N ILE A 242 14.33 7.96 -10.62
CA ILE A 242 13.23 7.20 -11.20
C ILE A 242 13.74 6.60 -12.52
N PRO A 243 14.14 5.31 -12.53
CA PRO A 243 14.60 4.64 -13.73
C PRO A 243 13.52 4.65 -14.82
N ARG A 244 13.81 5.29 -15.96
CA ARG A 244 12.85 5.49 -17.07
C ARG A 244 12.38 4.19 -17.71
N ASP A 245 13.16 3.13 -17.60
CA ASP A 245 12.89 1.78 -18.11
C ASP A 245 11.92 0.97 -17.24
N THR A 246 11.68 1.41 -16.01
CA THR A 246 10.79 0.73 -15.05
C THR A 246 9.41 1.37 -14.92
N VAL A 247 9.14 2.37 -15.75
CA VAL A 247 7.89 3.13 -15.74
C VAL A 247 6.89 2.50 -16.69
N MET A 248 5.70 2.20 -16.17
CA MET A 248 4.54 1.78 -16.94
C MET A 248 3.44 2.82 -16.80
N MET A 249 2.96 3.34 -17.91
CA MET A 249 1.85 4.29 -17.95
C MET A 249 0.72 3.75 -18.82
N ARG A 250 -0.50 3.80 -18.30
CA ARG A 250 -1.72 3.49 -19.02
C ARG A 250 -2.66 4.69 -18.95
N SER A 251 -2.80 5.40 -20.07
CA SER A 251 -3.78 6.47 -20.20
C SER A 251 -5.09 5.95 -20.83
N ARG A 252 -6.21 6.46 -20.34
CA ARG A 252 -7.56 6.29 -20.90
C ARG A 252 -8.25 7.64 -20.84
N CYS A 253 -8.40 8.30 -21.99
CA CYS A 253 -8.89 9.68 -22.06
C CYS A 253 -8.03 10.62 -21.19
N ASP A 254 -8.64 11.36 -20.25
CA ASP A 254 -7.93 12.23 -19.32
C ASP A 254 -7.42 11.50 -18.06
N ASP A 255 -7.80 10.24 -17.84
CA ASP A 255 -7.33 9.45 -16.70
C ASP A 255 -6.02 8.73 -17.04
N VAL A 256 -5.05 8.83 -16.14
CA VAL A 256 -3.73 8.21 -16.26
C VAL A 256 -3.48 7.35 -15.04
N ASN A 257 -3.12 6.09 -15.27
CA ASN A 257 -2.58 5.19 -14.26
C ASN A 257 -1.10 5.00 -14.53
N PHE A 258 -0.31 5.13 -13.48
CA PHE A 258 1.14 5.13 -13.53
C PHE A 258 1.69 4.20 -12.48
N VAL A 259 2.65 3.38 -12.88
CA VAL A 259 3.39 2.49 -11.99
C VAL A 259 4.87 2.70 -12.28
N ALA A 260 5.67 2.94 -11.25
CA ALA A 260 7.11 3.07 -11.37
C ALA A 260 7.80 2.33 -10.23
N LEU A 261 9.02 1.86 -10.51
CA LEU A 261 9.98 1.53 -9.46
C LEU A 261 10.76 2.80 -9.18
N VAL A 262 10.75 3.25 -7.94
CA VAL A 262 11.41 4.49 -7.50
C VAL A 262 12.58 4.12 -6.60
N ASP A 263 13.71 4.75 -6.85
CA ASP A 263 14.86 4.69 -5.96
C ASP A 263 14.79 5.89 -5.02
N PHE A 264 14.49 5.60 -3.76
CA PHE A 264 14.59 6.53 -2.65
C PHE A 264 15.97 6.40 -1.98
N GLN A 265 16.30 7.38 -1.14
CA GLN A 265 17.58 7.47 -0.45
C GLN A 265 17.92 6.24 0.41
N HIS A 266 16.93 5.65 1.10
CA HIS A 266 17.10 4.51 1.99
C HIS A 266 16.62 3.20 1.37
N ALA A 267 15.78 3.25 0.32
CA ALA A 267 15.23 2.09 -0.32
C ALA A 267 15.23 2.19 -1.84
N LYS A 268 15.81 1.17 -2.49
CA LYS A 268 15.84 1.07 -3.95
C LYS A 268 14.68 0.24 -4.48
N ARG A 269 14.22 0.60 -5.68
CA ARG A 269 13.19 -0.10 -6.46
C ARG A 269 11.86 -0.30 -5.72
N VAL A 270 11.45 0.69 -4.94
CA VAL A 270 10.15 0.69 -4.28
C VAL A 270 9.06 0.89 -5.32
N LYS A 271 8.04 0.03 -5.31
CA LYS A 271 6.97 0.08 -6.31
C LYS A 271 5.91 1.09 -5.91
N CYS A 272 5.83 2.17 -6.67
CA CYS A 272 4.85 3.22 -6.48
C CYS A 272 3.78 3.13 -7.57
N ARG A 273 2.52 3.24 -7.18
CA ARG A 273 1.38 3.40 -8.08
C ARG A 273 0.76 4.75 -7.83
N MET A 274 0.44 5.46 -8.90
CA MET A 274 -0.28 6.72 -8.83
C MET A 274 -1.28 6.78 -9.97
N SER A 275 -2.44 7.35 -9.70
CA SER A 275 -3.42 7.69 -10.72
C SER A 275 -3.76 9.17 -10.63
N TRP A 276 -3.93 9.79 -11.79
CA TRP A 276 -4.34 11.19 -11.88
C TRP A 276 -5.24 11.42 -13.07
N ARG A 277 -5.98 12.52 -13.02
CA ARG A 277 -6.83 13.03 -14.09
C ARG A 277 -6.33 14.39 -14.54
N TRP A 278 -6.18 14.58 -15.85
CA TRP A 278 -5.87 15.90 -16.39
C TRP A 278 -7.07 16.83 -16.25
N ARG A 279 -6.86 18.11 -15.87
CA ARG A 279 -7.97 19.07 -15.85
C ARG A 279 -8.30 19.50 -17.27
N SER A 280 -9.59 19.69 -17.55
CA SER A 280 -10.06 20.14 -18.86
C SER A 280 -9.78 21.62 -19.13
N SER A 281 -9.54 22.43 -18.08
CA SER A 281 -9.16 23.83 -18.25
C SER A 281 -7.72 23.93 -18.78
N GLY A 282 -7.49 24.81 -19.75
CA GLY A 282 -6.19 25.06 -20.37
C GLY A 282 -5.16 25.73 -19.45
N ASP A 283 -5.35 25.65 -18.14
CA ASP A 283 -4.44 26.22 -17.15
C ASP A 283 -3.16 25.37 -17.15
N LEU A 284 -2.11 25.95 -17.71
CA LEU A 284 -0.75 25.44 -17.65
C LEU A 284 -0.11 26.00 -16.38
N PHE A 285 0.42 25.12 -15.55
CA PHE A 285 1.25 25.51 -14.42
C PHE A 285 2.71 25.59 -14.87
N PHE A 286 3.34 26.74 -14.66
CA PHE A 286 4.78 26.89 -14.83
C PHE A 286 5.49 26.30 -13.63
N GLN A 287 6.38 25.35 -13.89
CA GLN A 287 7.27 24.81 -12.87
C GLN A 287 8.72 24.82 -13.37
N LYS A 288 9.68 24.62 -12.47
CA LYS A 288 11.12 24.56 -12.79
C LYS A 288 11.45 23.57 -13.91
N THR A 289 10.63 22.53 -14.08
CA THR A 289 10.77 21.48 -15.10
C THR A 289 10.03 21.76 -16.42
N GLY A 290 9.33 22.89 -16.53
CA GLY A 290 8.62 23.34 -17.72
C GLY A 290 7.12 23.57 -17.50
N LEU A 291 6.40 23.69 -18.62
CA LEU A 291 4.94 23.82 -18.63
C LEU A 291 4.30 22.45 -18.39
N VAL A 292 3.59 22.30 -17.27
CA VAL A 292 2.85 21.08 -16.92
C VAL A 292 1.36 21.39 -16.95
N ARG A 293 0.60 20.59 -17.70
CA ARG A 293 -0.87 20.69 -17.69
C ARG A 293 -1.36 20.41 -16.27
N SER A 294 -2.31 21.21 -15.80
CA SER A 294 -2.95 21.00 -14.51
C SER A 294 -3.54 19.59 -14.38
N PHE A 295 -3.42 19.00 -13.19
CA PHE A 295 -3.89 17.65 -12.89
C PHE A 295 -4.51 17.56 -11.50
N TYR A 296 -5.20 16.46 -11.26
CA TYR A 296 -5.68 16.04 -9.95
C TYR A 296 -5.26 14.60 -9.71
N ILE A 297 -4.75 14.30 -8.54
CA ILE A 297 -4.39 12.95 -8.11
C ILE A 297 -5.67 12.27 -7.63
N THR A 298 -5.96 11.12 -8.21
CA THR A 298 -7.15 10.31 -7.90
C THR A 298 -6.81 9.11 -7.01
N GLY A 299 -5.53 8.78 -6.88
CA GLY A 299 -5.07 7.72 -5.99
C GLY A 299 -3.56 7.62 -5.98
N PHE A 300 -2.99 7.20 -4.85
CA PHE A 300 -1.58 6.86 -4.75
C PHE A 300 -1.41 5.67 -3.80
N LEU A 301 -0.40 4.85 -4.07
CA LEU A 301 -0.03 3.70 -3.25
C LEU A 301 1.47 3.50 -3.35
N VAL A 302 2.15 3.45 -2.20
CA VAL A 302 3.53 2.99 -2.11
C VAL A 302 3.47 1.58 -1.58
N GLU A 303 3.89 0.60 -2.37
CA GLU A 303 3.90 -0.80 -1.94
C GLU A 303 5.10 -1.02 -1.02
N PRO A 304 4.88 -1.32 0.28
CA PRO A 304 5.97 -1.62 1.17
C PRO A 304 6.59 -2.98 0.80
N ARG A 305 7.80 -3.23 1.27
CA ARG A 305 8.37 -4.58 1.19
C ARG A 305 7.54 -5.51 2.08
N PRO A 306 7.36 -6.77 1.70
CA PRO A 306 6.54 -7.72 2.48
C PRO A 306 7.07 -7.97 3.90
N GLU A 307 8.31 -7.60 4.18
CA GLU A 307 8.98 -7.74 5.47
C GLU A 307 8.77 -6.51 6.39
N GLU A 308 8.34 -5.36 5.85
CA GLU A 308 8.23 -4.10 6.57
C GLU A 308 6.75 -3.77 6.85
N GLN A 309 6.41 -3.58 8.13
CA GLN A 309 5.08 -3.08 8.52
C GLN A 309 5.09 -1.55 8.52
N PHE A 310 4.22 -0.96 7.70
CA PHE A 310 4.03 0.49 7.67
C PHE A 310 2.96 0.89 8.67
N ASP A 311 3.36 1.25 9.89
CA ASP A 311 2.47 1.86 10.87
C ASP A 311 2.53 3.39 10.81
N VAL A 312 1.67 3.98 9.97
CA VAL A 312 1.53 5.44 9.85
C VAL A 312 1.18 6.09 11.20
N LEU A 313 0.50 5.36 12.08
CA LEU A 313 0.02 5.93 13.34
C LEU A 313 1.17 6.19 14.33
N GLU A 314 2.32 5.54 14.15
CA GLU A 314 3.54 5.83 14.93
C GLU A 314 4.08 7.24 14.66
N PHE A 315 3.80 7.80 13.48
CA PHE A 315 4.31 9.10 13.02
C PHE A 315 3.33 10.26 13.26
N LEU A 316 2.28 10.03 14.06
CA LEU A 316 1.32 11.07 14.44
C LEU A 316 1.96 12.05 15.42
N HIS A 317 1.81 13.33 15.12
CA HIS A 317 2.03 14.39 16.10
C HIS A 317 0.68 14.92 16.56
N THR A 318 0.53 15.07 17.86
CA THR A 318 -0.70 15.55 18.52
C THR A 318 -1.11 16.95 18.05
N GLU A 319 -0.12 17.85 17.89
CA GLU A 319 -0.30 19.22 17.38
C GLU A 319 -1.05 19.29 16.04
N ASP A 320 -0.88 18.30 15.16
CA ASP A 320 -1.52 18.30 13.84
C ASP A 320 -3.05 18.12 13.91
N PHE A 321 -3.57 17.63 15.04
CA PHE A 321 -4.98 17.32 15.24
C PHE A 321 -5.69 18.28 16.20
N VAL A 322 -4.95 19.21 16.82
CA VAL A 322 -5.52 20.22 17.73
C VAL A 322 -6.63 21.03 17.05
N PRO A 323 -6.48 21.55 15.81
CA PRO A 323 -7.56 22.32 15.17
C PRO A 323 -8.83 21.50 14.91
N PHE A 324 -8.69 20.19 14.67
CA PHE A 324 -9.83 19.28 14.50
C PHE A 324 -10.57 19.10 15.84
N ALA A 325 -9.84 18.87 16.92
CA ALA A 325 -10.40 18.67 18.24
C ALA A 325 -11.02 19.97 18.81
N GLU A 326 -10.37 21.13 18.63
CA GLU A 326 -10.94 22.43 18.96
C GLU A 326 -12.26 22.67 18.22
N SER A 327 -12.27 22.45 16.90
CA SER A 327 -13.50 22.60 16.11
C SER A 327 -14.61 21.66 16.58
N PHE A 328 -14.29 20.44 16.99
CA PHE A 328 -15.27 19.52 17.59
C PHE A 328 -15.83 20.08 18.90
N VAL A 329 -14.98 20.59 19.78
CA VAL A 329 -15.39 21.15 21.08
C VAL A 329 -16.28 22.38 20.89
N GLU A 330 -15.91 23.31 20.00
CA GLU A 330 -16.73 24.47 19.65
C GLU A 330 -18.12 24.05 19.15
N LYS A 331 -18.16 23.13 18.16
CA LYS A 331 -19.40 22.61 17.58
C LYS A 331 -20.24 21.81 18.57
N LEU A 332 -19.64 21.28 19.62
CA LEU A 332 -20.36 20.52 20.65
C LEU A 332 -21.27 21.44 21.48
N PHE A 333 -20.90 22.71 21.63
CA PHE A 333 -21.67 23.70 22.41
C PHE A 333 -22.57 24.60 21.56
N GLU A 334 -22.62 24.38 20.24
CA GLU A 334 -23.60 25.02 19.37
C GLU A 334 -25.04 24.63 19.77
N PRO A 335 -26.06 25.46 19.49
CA PRO A 335 -27.46 25.16 19.82
C PRO A 335 -27.97 23.84 19.24
N SER A 336 -27.39 23.39 18.12
CA SER A 336 -27.62 22.09 17.53
C SER A 336 -26.28 21.41 17.29
N PRO A 337 -25.83 20.45 18.11
CA PRO A 337 -24.51 19.82 18.02
C PRO A 337 -24.42 18.82 16.86
N ARG A 338 -25.20 19.01 15.78
CA ARG A 338 -25.24 18.13 14.62
C ARG A 338 -23.88 18.06 13.93
N ALA A 339 -23.18 19.17 13.80
CA ALA A 339 -21.86 19.22 13.18
C ALA A 339 -20.82 18.43 14.00
N ALA A 340 -20.83 18.56 15.33
CA ALA A 340 -19.98 17.77 16.21
C ALA A 340 -20.30 16.26 16.10
N VAL A 341 -21.59 15.90 16.06
CA VAL A 341 -21.98 14.50 15.89
C VAL A 341 -21.46 13.93 14.56
N MET A 342 -21.52 14.67 13.45
CA MET A 342 -20.96 14.23 12.16
C MET A 342 -19.43 13.98 12.18
N MET A 343 -18.71 14.51 13.17
CA MET A 343 -17.27 14.25 13.37
C MET A 343 -17.00 13.01 14.24
N MET A 344 -18.02 12.41 14.86
CA MET A 344 -17.88 11.21 15.67
C MET A 344 -17.74 9.96 14.81
N VAL A 345 -17.34 8.83 15.41
CA VAL A 345 -17.38 7.52 14.74
C VAL A 345 -18.81 7.14 14.32
N PRO A 346 -19.01 6.39 13.21
CA PRO A 346 -20.35 6.09 12.68
C PRO A 346 -21.34 5.51 13.70
N ALA A 347 -20.88 4.64 14.61
CA ALA A 347 -21.73 4.07 15.66
C ALA A 347 -22.27 5.14 16.64
N LEU A 348 -21.49 6.19 16.93
CA LEU A 348 -21.95 7.31 17.75
C LEU A 348 -22.82 8.28 16.95
N GLN A 349 -22.54 8.44 15.65
CA GLN A 349 -23.38 9.24 14.76
C GLN A 349 -24.81 8.71 14.76
N GLU A 350 -24.99 7.41 14.52
CA GLU A 350 -26.31 6.76 14.50
C GLU A 350 -27.04 6.94 15.83
N ARG A 351 -26.34 6.75 16.95
CA ARG A 351 -26.89 6.88 18.30
C ARG A 351 -27.37 8.30 18.65
N TYR A 352 -26.61 9.33 18.26
CA TYR A 352 -26.92 10.71 18.64
C TYR A 352 -27.73 11.47 17.60
N MET A 353 -27.73 11.04 16.33
CA MET A 353 -28.57 11.64 15.28
C MET A 353 -30.06 11.43 15.53
N THR A 354 -30.46 10.33 16.17
CA THR A 354 -31.87 10.10 16.52
C THR A 354 -32.33 10.99 17.68
N ASP A 355 -31.43 11.28 18.63
CA ASP A 355 -31.75 11.94 19.90
C ASP A 355 -30.87 13.19 20.15
N LEU A 356 -30.73 14.09 19.16
CA LEU A 356 -29.90 15.29 19.29
C LEU A 356 -30.28 16.16 20.50
N GLU A 357 -31.57 16.27 20.81
CA GLU A 357 -32.04 17.01 21.97
C GLU A 357 -31.59 16.40 23.30
N LYS A 358 -31.45 15.07 23.38
CA LYS A 358 -30.98 14.40 24.58
C LYS A 358 -29.51 14.68 24.82
N LEU A 359 -28.72 14.73 23.75
CA LEU A 359 -27.33 15.17 23.79
C LEU A 359 -27.25 16.62 24.28
N GLN A 360 -28.01 17.53 23.67
CA GLN A 360 -28.08 18.94 24.06
C GLN A 360 -28.45 19.10 25.54
N ARG A 361 -29.53 18.44 25.99
CA ARG A 361 -29.96 18.44 27.40
C ARG A 361 -28.91 17.89 28.34
N SER A 362 -28.13 16.90 27.92
CA SER A 362 -27.04 16.34 28.72
C SER A 362 -25.88 17.33 28.89
N ILE A 363 -25.54 18.07 27.83
CA ILE A 363 -24.50 19.10 27.86
C ILE A 363 -24.98 20.27 28.72
N GLU A 364 -26.21 20.75 28.53
CA GLU A 364 -26.82 21.83 29.31
C GLU A 364 -26.90 21.50 30.81
N ARG A 365 -27.15 20.23 31.16
CA ARG A 365 -27.13 19.80 32.57
C ARG A 365 -25.76 19.99 33.21
N VAL A 366 -24.67 19.80 32.47
CA VAL A 366 -23.30 19.97 32.96
C VAL A 366 -22.90 21.46 32.96
N CYS A 367 -23.23 22.19 31.89
CA CYS A 367 -22.91 23.61 31.73
C CYS A 367 -23.73 24.53 32.66
N GLY A 368 -24.93 24.07 33.05
CA GLY A 368 -25.99 24.92 33.60
C GLY A 368 -26.82 25.58 32.50
N VAL A 369 -28.01 26.05 32.87
CA VAL A 369 -28.90 26.79 31.97
C VAL A 369 -28.26 28.14 31.66
N SER A 370 -27.78 28.33 30.44
CA SER A 370 -27.31 29.62 29.95
C SER A 370 -28.40 30.24 29.09
N HIS A 371 -28.83 31.45 29.47
CA HIS A 371 -29.73 32.26 28.67
C HIS A 371 -29.05 32.69 27.36
N GLU A 372 -29.84 32.72 26.29
CA GLU A 372 -29.66 32.94 24.84
C GLU A 372 -28.59 33.92 24.29
N SER A 373 -27.65 34.45 25.07
CA SER A 373 -26.55 35.23 24.50
C SER A 373 -25.58 34.34 23.72
N GLN A 374 -25.24 34.78 22.51
CA GLN A 374 -24.19 34.24 21.64
C GLN A 374 -22.99 33.73 22.47
N ARG A 375 -22.80 32.40 22.49
CA ARG A 375 -21.74 31.76 23.26
C ARG A 375 -20.45 31.81 22.44
N GLU A 376 -19.57 32.74 22.77
CA GLU A 376 -18.18 32.64 22.33
C GLU A 376 -17.52 31.56 23.19
N VAL A 377 -17.27 30.40 22.58
CA VAL A 377 -16.67 29.24 23.23
C VAL A 377 -15.16 29.38 23.11
N ASP A 378 -14.47 29.68 24.21
CA ASP A 378 -13.01 29.72 24.24
C ASP A 378 -12.49 28.36 24.74
N ALA A 379 -12.09 27.50 23.81
CA ALA A 379 -11.55 26.18 24.10
C ALA A 379 -10.01 26.24 24.11
N LYS A 380 -9.41 26.03 25.28
CA LYS A 380 -7.96 26.01 25.45
C LYS A 380 -7.46 24.60 25.72
N LEU A 381 -6.54 24.10 24.89
CA LEU A 381 -5.87 22.82 25.11
C LEU A 381 -5.06 22.84 26.40
N VAL A 382 -5.25 21.83 27.26
CA VAL A 382 -4.56 21.64 28.54
C VAL A 382 -3.56 20.50 28.48
N SER A 383 -3.94 19.38 27.87
CA SER A 383 -3.06 18.22 27.76
C SER A 383 -3.41 17.37 26.55
N GLU A 384 -2.41 16.67 26.03
CA GLU A 384 -2.51 15.76 24.90
C GLU A 384 -1.67 14.52 25.17
N VAL A 385 -2.23 13.35 24.90
CA VAL A 385 -1.61 12.04 25.19
C VAL A 385 -1.92 11.08 24.06
N ILE A 386 -0.89 10.44 23.51
CA ILE A 386 -1.06 9.35 22.54
C ILE A 386 -1.48 8.08 23.27
N LEU A 387 -2.66 7.56 22.95
CA LEU A 387 -3.16 6.31 23.50
C LEU A 387 -2.61 5.13 22.70
N ARG A 388 -1.88 4.24 23.36
CA ARG A 388 -1.39 2.96 22.78
C ARG A 388 -2.17 1.79 23.35
N ALA A 389 -2.26 0.70 22.60
CA ALA A 389 -2.87 -0.53 23.11
C ALA A 389 -2.14 -1.01 24.40
N PRO A 390 -2.86 -1.51 25.42
CA PRO A 390 -2.22 -2.13 26.57
C PRO A 390 -1.36 -3.30 26.08
N ALA A 391 -0.21 -3.55 26.72
CA ALA A 391 0.54 -4.77 26.43
C ALA A 391 -0.40 -5.95 26.66
N LEU A 392 -0.63 -6.74 25.60
CA LEU A 392 -1.23 -8.04 25.75
C LEU A 392 -0.26 -8.83 26.63
N SER A 393 -0.52 -8.90 27.93
CA SER A 393 0.27 -9.72 28.83
C SER A 393 0.12 -11.13 28.29
N LYS A 394 1.19 -11.65 27.69
CA LYS A 394 1.25 -13.06 27.28
C LYS A 394 0.85 -13.85 28.52
N PRO A 395 -0.22 -14.67 28.47
CA PRO A 395 -0.67 -15.39 29.65
C PRO A 395 0.52 -16.17 30.20
N ALA A 396 0.87 -15.89 31.45
CA ALA A 396 1.93 -16.59 32.17
C ALA A 396 1.42 -18.00 32.47
N GLY A 397 1.56 -18.91 31.50
CA GLY A 397 0.96 -20.22 31.62
C GLY A 397 0.91 -21.01 30.33
N GLU A 398 2.03 -21.08 29.60
CA GLU A 398 2.30 -22.25 28.79
C GLU A 398 3.69 -22.73 29.20
N ILE A 399 3.72 -23.36 30.37
CA ILE A 399 4.79 -24.27 30.74
C ILE A 399 4.70 -25.37 29.70
N THR A 400 5.59 -25.34 28.71
CA THR A 400 5.89 -26.50 27.89
C THR A 400 6.50 -27.52 28.83
N ASP A 401 5.62 -28.28 29.48
CA ASP A 401 6.00 -29.47 30.22
C ASP A 401 6.75 -30.37 29.25
N ARG A 402 7.99 -30.64 29.65
CA ARG A 402 8.84 -31.64 29.07
C ARG A 402 8.03 -32.92 28.93
N GLU A 403 8.06 -33.46 27.72
CA GLU A 403 7.77 -34.84 27.40
C GLU A 403 8.65 -35.76 28.27
N SER A 404 8.17 -36.12 29.45
CA SER A 404 8.59 -37.32 30.16
C SER A 404 7.35 -38.22 30.24
N GLY A 405 7.34 -39.26 29.41
CA GLY A 405 6.34 -40.30 29.52
C GLY A 405 6.47 -40.97 30.88
N ASP A 406 5.35 -41.06 31.60
CA ASP A 406 4.98 -42.32 32.20
C ASP A 406 3.49 -42.37 32.57
N LYS A 407 3.04 -43.61 32.63
CA LYS A 407 1.67 -44.11 32.65
C LYS A 407 0.90 -43.94 33.96
N ASP A 408 -0.43 -44.03 33.77
CA ASP A 408 -1.48 -44.53 34.67
C ASP A 408 -1.98 -43.67 35.84
N GLY A 409 -3.31 -43.42 35.81
CA GLY A 409 -4.13 -43.74 36.99
C GLY A 409 -4.89 -42.62 37.69
N SER A 410 -6.17 -42.49 37.31
CA SER A 410 -7.32 -42.42 38.24
C SER A 410 -7.76 -41.10 38.92
N SER A 411 -9.04 -40.81 38.67
CA SER A 411 -10.12 -40.39 39.58
C SER A 411 -10.33 -38.92 40.01
N ILE A 412 -11.50 -38.42 39.57
CA ILE A 412 -12.62 -37.82 40.33
C ILE A 412 -12.40 -36.45 41.01
N GLY A 413 -12.95 -35.42 40.36
CA GLY A 413 -13.98 -34.49 40.87
C GLY A 413 -13.75 -33.70 42.17
N SER A 414 -13.79 -32.37 42.10
CA SER A 414 -14.70 -31.56 42.94
C SER A 414 -14.75 -30.09 42.51
N ILE A 415 -15.83 -29.47 42.95
CA ILE A 415 -16.37 -28.14 42.70
C ILE A 415 -15.75 -27.11 43.67
N GLY A 416 -15.59 -25.86 43.22
CA GLY A 416 -15.88 -24.69 44.07
C GLY A 416 -14.76 -23.70 44.40
N SER A 417 -15.04 -22.43 44.08
CA SER A 417 -14.93 -21.27 44.99
C SER A 417 -13.70 -20.33 44.91
N ILE A 418 -14.02 -19.08 44.52
CA ILE A 418 -13.71 -17.79 45.18
C ILE A 418 -12.24 -17.42 45.43
N GLY A 419 -11.78 -16.42 44.66
CA GLY A 419 -11.20 -15.14 45.13
C GLY A 419 -9.98 -15.14 46.05
N SER A 420 -8.88 -14.55 45.57
CA SER A 420 -8.02 -13.73 46.43
C SER A 420 -7.23 -12.70 45.64
N ILE A 421 -7.44 -11.45 46.05
CA ILE A 421 -6.63 -10.28 45.76
C ILE A 421 -5.27 -10.51 46.45
N GLY A 422 -4.19 -10.36 45.68
CA GLY A 422 -2.81 -10.47 46.15
C GLY A 422 -2.01 -9.28 45.69
N SER A 423 -2.02 -8.23 46.52
CA SER A 423 -1.17 -7.06 46.42
C SER A 423 0.29 -7.47 46.68
N GLY A 424 1.06 -7.68 45.61
CA GLY A 424 2.49 -7.98 45.67
C GLY A 424 3.31 -6.72 45.49
N ALA A 425 4.01 -6.33 46.55
CA ALA A 425 4.83 -5.14 46.67
C ALA A 425 5.94 -5.06 45.61
N ALA A 426 6.18 -3.83 45.16
CA ALA A 426 7.24 -3.43 44.26
C ALA A 426 8.63 -3.82 44.81
N ALA A 427 9.31 -4.72 44.10
CA ALA A 427 10.76 -4.77 44.11
C ALA A 427 11.26 -3.82 43.03
N ASN A 428 11.96 -2.76 43.45
CA ASN A 428 12.69 -1.85 42.57
C ASN A 428 13.82 -2.62 41.89
N ASP A 429 13.61 -3.02 40.64
CA ASP A 429 14.63 -3.61 39.80
C ASP A 429 15.04 -2.57 38.75
N ASP A 430 16.27 -2.09 38.89
CA ASP A 430 16.93 -1.03 38.12
C ASP A 430 17.29 -1.52 36.70
N SER A 431 16.25 -1.80 35.92
CA SER A 431 16.33 -2.25 34.52
C SER A 431 15.53 -1.36 33.56
N GLY A 432 15.20 -0.14 34.00
CA GLY A 432 14.20 0.76 33.38
C GLY A 432 14.45 1.14 31.93
N ASP A 433 15.70 1.14 31.47
CA ASP A 433 16.06 1.73 30.18
C ASP A 433 15.83 0.79 28.97
N MET A 434 15.80 -0.53 29.20
CA MET A 434 15.51 -1.52 28.14
C MET A 434 14.01 -1.66 27.84
N ASN A 435 13.13 -1.20 28.73
CA ASN A 435 11.68 -1.34 28.60
C ASN A 435 11.02 -0.19 27.81
N GLU A 436 11.62 0.99 27.76
CA GLU A 436 11.03 2.15 27.08
C GLU A 436 11.01 1.96 25.55
N LYS A 437 12.07 1.40 24.97
CA LYS A 437 12.10 1.07 23.53
C LYS A 437 11.09 0.00 23.13
N LYS A 438 10.78 -0.96 24.01
CA LYS A 438 9.74 -1.97 23.75
C LYS A 438 8.33 -1.41 23.93
N ALA A 439 8.14 -0.42 24.81
CA ALA A 439 6.86 0.26 24.96
C ALA A 439 6.48 1.10 23.72
N ALA A 440 7.48 1.64 23.01
CA ALA A 440 7.28 2.42 21.78
C ALA A 440 6.71 1.60 20.60
N GLN A 441 6.90 0.27 20.58
CA GLN A 441 6.43 -0.60 19.50
C GLN A 441 4.95 -0.99 19.60
N ARG A 442 4.20 -0.46 20.56
CA ARG A 442 2.77 -0.78 20.69
C ARG A 442 1.94 0.02 19.68
N PRO A 443 0.97 -0.61 19.00
CA PRO A 443 0.15 0.07 18.01
C PRO A 443 -0.61 1.21 18.67
N VAL A 444 -0.58 2.37 18.01
CA VAL A 444 -1.29 3.56 18.44
C VAL A 444 -2.79 3.33 18.21
N ARG A 445 -3.59 3.55 19.25
CA ARG A 445 -5.05 3.40 19.21
C ARG A 445 -5.74 4.74 18.90
N GLY A 446 -5.17 5.85 19.35
CA GLY A 446 -5.79 7.15 19.27
C GLY A 446 -5.01 8.25 19.97
N ILE A 447 -5.62 9.43 20.06
CA ILE A 447 -5.09 10.57 20.80
C ILE A 447 -6.14 11.05 21.78
N GLU A 448 -5.80 11.16 23.06
CA GLU A 448 -6.61 11.83 24.07
C GLU A 448 -6.17 13.28 24.18
N MET A 449 -7.11 14.21 24.04
CA MET A 449 -6.89 15.64 24.21
C MET A 449 -7.85 16.16 25.28
N ARG A 450 -7.36 17.03 26.16
CA ARG A 450 -8.17 17.67 27.20
C ARG A 450 -8.18 19.17 26.99
N PHE A 451 -9.36 19.74 26.97
CA PHE A 451 -9.62 21.16 26.79
C PHE A 451 -10.27 21.72 28.05
N VAL A 452 -9.86 22.92 28.44
CA VAL A 452 -10.64 23.76 29.35
C VAL A 452 -11.42 24.73 28.51
N VAL A 453 -12.73 24.75 28.73
CA VAL A 453 -13.68 25.55 27.97
C VAL A 453 -14.23 26.64 28.87
N ASN A 454 -14.00 27.88 28.45
CA ASN A 454 -14.53 29.08 29.08
C ASN A 454 -15.69 29.65 28.25
N GLY A 455 -16.52 30.50 28.87
CA GLY A 455 -17.62 31.21 28.19
C GLY A 455 -18.92 30.42 28.02
N VAL A 456 -18.93 29.12 28.32
CA VAL A 456 -20.14 28.29 28.25
C VAL A 456 -20.83 28.25 29.62
N GLY A 457 -21.72 29.22 29.85
CA GLY A 457 -22.48 29.31 31.09
C GLY A 457 -21.70 29.94 32.25
N ARG A 458 -21.98 29.52 33.49
CA ARG A 458 -21.39 30.10 34.71
C ARG A 458 -20.19 29.32 35.26
N ARG A 459 -19.82 28.21 34.63
CA ARG A 459 -18.83 27.27 35.16
C ARG A 459 -17.74 27.02 34.12
N GLU A 460 -16.50 26.87 34.58
CA GLU A 460 -15.43 26.33 33.75
C GLU A 460 -15.72 24.85 33.49
N LEU A 461 -15.50 24.42 32.25
CA LEU A 461 -15.73 23.04 31.84
C LEU A 461 -14.40 22.40 31.43
N GLU A 462 -14.25 21.12 31.71
CA GLU A 462 -13.19 20.28 31.19
C GLU A 462 -13.80 19.30 30.18
N VAL A 463 -13.32 19.33 28.94
CA VAL A 463 -13.76 18.45 27.86
C VAL A 463 -12.60 17.54 27.47
N THR A 464 -12.76 16.24 27.69
CA THR A 464 -11.83 15.23 27.22
C THR A 464 -12.33 14.65 25.91
N VAL A 465 -11.51 14.64 24.87
CA VAL A 465 -11.82 14.14 23.53
C VAL A 465 -10.84 13.03 23.19
N VAL A 466 -11.35 11.88 22.74
CA VAL A 466 -10.53 10.76 22.28
C VAL A 466 -10.72 10.58 20.78
N LEU A 467 -9.67 10.91 20.05
CA LEU A 467 -9.57 10.76 18.61
C LEU A 467 -9.18 9.33 18.24
N SER A 468 -9.77 8.83 17.17
CA SER A 468 -9.48 7.54 16.55
C SER A 468 -9.32 7.72 15.05
N PHE A 469 -8.54 6.84 14.41
CA PHE A 469 -8.19 6.98 13.01
C PHE A 469 -8.71 5.81 12.19
N GLY A 470 -9.27 6.11 11.02
CA GLY A 470 -9.76 5.10 10.08
C GLY A 470 -9.56 5.56 8.64
N GLY A 471 -8.68 4.87 7.91
CA GLY A 471 -8.24 5.30 6.59
C GLY A 471 -7.52 6.66 6.66
N LEU A 472 -7.97 7.63 5.87
CA LEU A 472 -7.44 9.01 5.87
C LEU A 472 -8.28 9.99 6.70
N ARG A 473 -9.12 9.47 7.61
CA ARG A 473 -10.03 10.27 8.44
C ARG A 473 -9.70 10.15 9.93
N CYS A 474 -9.94 11.24 10.64
CA CYS A 474 -9.99 11.30 12.09
C CYS A 474 -11.45 11.32 12.55
N TYR A 475 -11.75 10.62 13.63
CA TYR A 475 -13.08 10.57 14.23
C TYR A 475 -12.98 10.74 15.73
N VAL A 476 -14.00 11.36 16.33
CA VAL A 476 -14.18 11.34 17.78
C VAL A 476 -14.82 10.01 18.19
N SER A 477 -14.05 9.17 18.88
CA SER A 477 -14.50 7.85 19.37
C SER A 477 -15.14 7.90 20.74
N ARG A 478 -14.72 8.87 21.56
CA ARG A 478 -15.25 9.12 22.90
C ARG A 478 -15.05 10.59 23.23
N TYR A 479 -15.98 11.15 23.97
CA TYR A 479 -15.83 12.46 24.59
C TYR A 479 -16.42 12.41 26.00
N GLU A 480 -15.96 13.30 26.86
CA GLU A 480 -16.45 13.44 28.23
C GLU A 480 -16.41 14.91 28.62
N VAL A 481 -17.56 15.44 29.07
CA VAL A 481 -17.71 16.82 29.53
C VAL A 481 -17.90 16.78 31.03
N ARG A 482 -16.99 17.44 31.76
CA ARG A 482 -17.03 17.57 33.22
C ARG A 482 -17.08 19.03 33.59
N ALA A 483 -17.86 19.38 34.61
CA ALA A 483 -17.73 20.68 35.25
C ALA A 483 -16.44 20.67 36.06
N ARG A 484 -15.58 21.66 35.86
CA ARG A 484 -14.39 21.81 36.69
C ARG A 484 -14.86 22.19 38.09
N PRO A 485 -14.40 21.49 39.15
CA PRO A 485 -14.72 21.89 40.50
C PRO A 485 -14.20 23.32 40.71
N ASP A 486 -15.08 24.21 41.12
CA ASP A 486 -14.69 25.59 41.44
C ASP A 486 -13.72 25.51 42.63
N PRO A 487 -12.48 26.05 42.51
CA PRO A 487 -11.50 26.00 43.59
C PRO A 487 -11.99 26.69 44.87
N ARG A 488 -13.04 27.51 44.80
CA ARG A 488 -13.67 28.14 45.97
C ARG A 488 -14.63 27.21 46.70
N THR A 489 -15.23 26.25 46.00
CA THR A 489 -16.17 25.32 46.62
C THR A 489 -15.39 24.18 47.28
N GLN A 490 -15.19 24.26 48.59
CA GLN A 490 -14.55 23.19 49.35
C GLN A 490 -15.63 22.24 49.87
N VAL A 491 -15.49 20.96 49.54
CA VAL A 491 -16.29 19.91 50.16
C VAL A 491 -15.54 19.47 51.41
N LEU A 492 -15.97 19.95 52.57
CA LEU A 492 -15.50 19.44 53.85
C LEU A 492 -16.24 18.13 54.11
N LEU A 493 -15.49 17.03 54.09
CA LEU A 493 -15.96 15.73 54.57
C LEU A 493 -15.64 15.66 56.06
N ASP A 494 -16.65 15.70 56.91
CA ASP A 494 -16.44 15.46 58.34
C ASP A 494 -16.14 13.96 58.52
N HIS A 495 -14.94 13.66 59.03
CA HIS A 495 -14.42 12.31 59.12
C HIS A 495 -15.09 11.50 60.24
N ASP A 496 -15.67 12.16 61.24
CA ASP A 496 -16.25 11.50 62.41
C ASP A 496 -17.73 11.19 62.20
N THR A 497 -18.46 12.03 61.47
CA THR A 497 -19.89 11.87 61.18
C THR A 497 -20.15 11.29 59.78
N GLY A 498 -19.19 11.37 58.86
CA GLY A 498 -19.37 11.07 57.44
C GLY A 498 -20.23 12.10 56.70
N GLU A 499 -20.60 13.22 57.36
CA GLU A 499 -21.42 14.26 56.77
C GLU A 499 -20.59 15.10 55.78
N ARG A 500 -21.18 15.36 54.60
CA ARG A 500 -20.52 16.15 53.53
C ARG A 500 -21.04 17.57 53.57
N THR A 501 -20.25 18.49 54.13
CA THR A 501 -20.59 19.91 54.16
C THR A 501 -19.96 20.60 52.95
N ILE A 502 -20.80 21.07 52.02
CA ILE A 502 -20.35 21.84 50.87
C ILE A 502 -20.27 23.31 51.31
N VAL A 503 -19.05 23.83 51.47
CA VAL A 503 -18.82 25.25 51.72
C VAL A 503 -18.66 25.91 50.35
N ALA A 504 -19.67 26.67 49.94
CA ALA A 504 -19.76 27.34 48.64
C ALA A 504 -19.52 28.84 48.75
#